data_AF-A0ABD1E212-F1
#
_entry.id   AF-A0ABD1E212-F1
#
_cell.length_a   1.000
_cell.length_b   1.000
_cell.length_c   1.000
_cell.angle_alpha   90.00
_cell.angle_beta   90.00
_cell.angle_gamma   90.00
#
_symmetry.space_group_name_H-M   'P 1'
#
loop_
_entity.id
_entity.type
_entity.pdbx_description
1 polymer ?
#
loop_
_entity_poly.entity_id
_entity_poly.type
_entity_poly.pdbx_seq_one_letter_code
_entity_poly.pdbx_strand_id
1 'polypeptide(L)'
;METYPYQVVFDLFLIFGKNNRIVDRTCRQFNLKYPNLPQMTKGKLSRNNFLNYGQVMRPALRIKPITENEDIIINTLGYFQVYPRASIRAATNDLGISYSSLQRILCKNKLHPYKFIRLQKLYPGDYVCRINFCEELLVNTQENRNLKKK
;
A
#
# COMPACT_ATOMS: atom_id res chain seq x y z
N MET A 1 -8.70 19.47 7.53
CA MET A 1 -8.10 20.50 8.39
C MET A 1 -7.69 21.64 7.49
N GLU A 2 -8.30 22.81 7.63
CA GLU A 2 -7.90 23.98 6.83
C GLU A 2 -6.48 24.39 7.25
N THR A 3 -5.53 24.26 6.34
CA THR A 3 -4.11 24.53 6.57
C THR A 3 -3.79 25.96 6.15
N TYR A 4 -3.31 26.78 7.08
CA TYR A 4 -2.77 28.11 6.76
C TYR A 4 -1.49 27.99 5.92
N PRO A 5 -1.20 28.93 5.01
CA PRO A 5 0.09 28.97 4.30
C PRO A 5 1.27 29.15 5.27
N TYR A 6 2.45 28.62 4.93
CA TYR A 6 3.65 28.71 5.78
C TYR A 6 3.99 30.14 6.22
N GLN A 7 3.92 31.10 5.30
CA GLN A 7 4.18 32.52 5.57
C GLN A 7 3.23 33.07 6.65
N VAL A 8 1.96 32.70 6.59
CA VAL A 8 0.93 33.15 7.54
C VAL A 8 1.18 32.56 8.92
N VAL A 9 1.62 31.30 9.01
CA VAL A 9 1.95 30.70 10.32
C VAL A 9 3.22 31.30 10.91
N PHE A 10 4.22 31.65 10.08
CA PHE A 10 5.39 32.39 10.56
C PHE A 10 5.00 33.76 11.14
N ASP A 11 4.16 34.49 10.42
CA ASP A 11 3.61 35.77 10.88
C ASP A 11 2.81 35.62 12.17
N LEU A 12 2.06 34.52 12.35
CA LEU A 12 1.37 34.20 13.60
C LEU A 12 2.36 34.13 14.78
N PHE A 13 3.52 33.50 14.60
CA PHE A 13 4.55 33.42 15.64
C PHE A 13 5.22 34.78 15.91
N LEU A 14 5.41 35.61 14.88
CA LEU A 14 5.90 36.98 15.07
C LEU A 14 4.89 37.84 15.86
N ILE A 15 3.60 37.78 15.50
CA ILE A 15 2.52 38.45 16.24
C ILE A 15 2.45 37.93 17.68
N PHE A 16 2.66 36.64 17.87
CA PHE A 16 2.68 36.02 19.19
C PHE A 16 3.82 36.56 20.06
N GLY A 17 5.03 36.70 19.50
CA GLY A 17 6.17 37.32 20.17
C GLY A 17 5.90 38.78 20.54
N LYS A 18 5.36 39.57 19.61
CA LYS A 18 5.03 41.00 19.82
C LYS A 18 3.97 41.21 20.90
N ASN A 19 3.05 40.27 21.09
CA ASN A 19 1.98 40.35 22.08
C ASN A 19 2.36 39.81 23.46
N ASN A 20 3.66 39.80 23.81
CA ASN A 20 4.15 39.25 25.08
C ASN A 20 3.64 37.82 25.34
N ARG A 21 3.47 37.02 24.27
CA ARG A 21 3.01 35.63 24.34
C ARG A 21 1.58 35.47 24.86
N ILE A 22 0.76 36.53 24.81
CA ILE A 22 -0.66 36.48 25.18
C ILE A 22 -1.48 35.91 24.03
N VAL A 23 -2.06 34.73 24.23
CA VAL A 23 -2.79 33.97 23.18
C VAL A 23 -3.98 34.76 22.64
N ASP A 24 -4.79 35.34 23.52
CA ASP A 24 -6.00 36.08 23.15
C ASP A 24 -5.73 37.27 22.25
N ARG A 25 -4.76 38.11 22.64
CA ARG A 25 -4.33 39.27 21.87
C ARG A 25 -3.78 38.85 20.51
N THR A 26 -3.00 37.78 20.49
CA THR A 26 -2.43 37.21 19.27
C THR A 26 -3.53 36.74 18.31
N CYS A 27 -4.49 35.95 18.78
CA CYS A 27 -5.59 35.46 17.95
C CYS A 27 -6.43 36.62 17.41
N ARG A 28 -6.75 37.60 18.26
CA ARG A 28 -7.48 38.81 17.85
C ARG A 28 -6.73 39.59 16.77
N GLN A 29 -5.46 39.90 16.99
CA GLN A 29 -4.67 40.67 16.03
C GLN A 29 -4.43 39.91 14.73
N PHE A 30 -4.24 38.59 14.79
CA PHE A 30 -4.12 37.74 13.62
C PHE A 30 -5.41 37.72 12.79
N ASN A 31 -6.57 37.54 13.44
CA ASN A 31 -7.87 37.52 12.75
C ASN A 31 -8.21 38.88 12.12
N LEU A 32 -7.80 39.98 12.75
CA LEU A 32 -7.93 41.32 12.17
C LEU A 32 -7.03 41.50 10.94
N LYS A 33 -5.81 40.95 10.96
CA LYS A 33 -4.86 41.04 9.85
C LYS A 33 -5.27 40.15 8.66
N TYR A 34 -5.88 39.01 8.92
CA TYR A 34 -6.30 38.04 7.91
C TYR A 34 -7.79 37.69 8.01
N PRO A 35 -8.70 38.60 7.62
CA PRO A 35 -10.14 38.39 7.77
C PRO A 35 -10.69 37.30 6.83
N ASN A 36 -10.03 37.06 5.69
CA ASN A 36 -10.46 36.08 4.68
C ASN A 36 -10.01 34.65 5.00
N LEU A 37 -9.18 34.46 6.03
CA LEU A 37 -8.70 33.14 6.44
C LEU A 37 -9.59 32.55 7.54
N PRO A 38 -9.57 31.22 7.74
CA PRO A 38 -10.26 30.61 8.86
C PRO A 38 -9.88 31.26 10.19
N GLN A 39 -10.85 31.48 11.06
CA GLN A 39 -10.61 32.14 12.34
C GLN A 39 -9.60 31.36 13.19
N MET A 40 -8.56 32.06 13.65
CA MET A 40 -7.59 31.58 14.62
C MET A 40 -8.22 31.58 16.01
N THR A 41 -8.12 30.46 16.70
CA THR A 41 -8.61 30.26 18.06
C THR A 41 -7.50 29.75 18.97
N LYS A 42 -7.69 29.86 20.29
CA LYS A 42 -6.72 29.36 21.29
C LYS A 42 -6.31 27.90 21.03
N GLY A 43 -7.27 27.05 20.69
CA GLY A 43 -7.02 25.62 20.43
C GLY A 43 -6.24 25.35 19.15
N LYS A 44 -6.32 26.23 18.15
CA LYS A 44 -5.54 26.13 16.90
C LYS A 44 -4.09 26.59 17.09
N LEU A 45 -3.85 27.52 18.02
CA LEU A 45 -2.51 28.01 18.34
C LEU A 45 -1.75 26.99 19.23
N SER A 46 -1.12 26.00 18.60
CA SER A 46 -0.31 24.99 19.27
C SER A 46 1.18 25.37 19.23
N ARG A 47 1.77 25.71 20.39
CA ARG A 47 3.20 26.08 20.52
C ARG A 47 4.13 24.91 20.76
N ASN A 48 3.60 23.80 21.29
CA ASN A 48 4.40 22.68 21.77
C ASN A 48 5.26 22.07 20.67
N ASN A 49 4.77 22.05 19.43
CA ASN A 49 5.54 21.51 18.31
C ASN A 49 6.73 22.38 17.93
N PHE A 50 6.57 23.70 18.00
CA PHE A 50 7.66 24.63 17.71
C PHE A 50 8.70 24.59 18.84
N LEU A 51 8.27 24.58 20.10
CA LEU A 51 9.17 24.54 21.25
C LEU A 51 9.91 23.21 21.38
N ASN A 52 9.23 22.08 21.16
CA ASN A 52 9.80 20.76 21.38
C ASN A 52 10.57 20.22 20.16
N TYR A 53 10.14 20.59 18.94
CA TYR A 53 10.64 20.00 17.70
C TYR A 53 11.07 21.02 16.63
N GLY A 54 10.96 22.33 16.90
CA GLY A 54 11.28 23.38 15.93
C GLY A 54 10.30 23.45 14.74
N GLN A 55 9.16 22.77 14.82
CA GLN A 55 8.24 22.61 13.69
C GLN A 55 7.03 23.55 13.79
N VAL A 56 6.79 24.28 12.70
CA VAL A 56 5.67 25.24 12.55
C VAL A 56 4.35 24.53 12.25
N MET A 57 4.40 23.39 11.55
CA MET A 57 3.24 22.57 11.22
C MET A 57 3.42 21.14 11.74
N ARG A 58 2.31 20.48 12.08
CA ARG A 58 2.32 19.04 12.39
C ARG A 58 2.61 18.29 11.09
N PRO A 59 3.62 17.40 11.05
CA PRO A 59 3.75 16.48 9.92
C PRO A 59 2.49 15.62 9.85
N ALA A 60 2.05 15.31 8.63
CA ALA A 60 0.96 14.37 8.45
C ALA A 60 1.34 13.03 9.12
N LEU A 61 0.39 12.46 9.86
CA LEU A 61 0.58 11.13 10.44
C LEU A 61 0.79 10.14 9.30
N ARG A 62 2.00 9.57 9.21
CA ARG A 62 2.28 8.46 8.29
C ARG A 62 1.83 7.18 8.96
N ILE A 63 0.59 6.77 8.70
CA ILE A 63 0.09 5.45 9.12
C ILE A 63 0.80 4.43 8.23
N LYS A 64 1.60 3.54 8.84
CA LYS A 64 2.21 2.44 8.09
C LYS A 64 1.12 1.48 7.61
N PRO A 65 1.06 1.16 6.31
CA PRO A 65 0.08 0.21 5.80
C PRO A 65 0.33 -1.19 6.37
N ILE A 66 -0.73 -1.99 6.48
CA ILE A 66 -0.69 -3.41 6.90
C ILE A 66 0.37 -4.21 6.14
N THR A 67 0.60 -3.86 4.87
CA THR A 67 1.61 -4.48 3.98
C THR A 67 3.07 -4.19 4.35
N GLU A 68 3.32 -3.32 5.33
CA GLU A 68 4.64 -3.03 5.89
C GLU A 68 4.84 -3.64 7.28
N ASN A 69 3.82 -4.28 7.86
CA ASN A 69 3.96 -4.98 9.12
C ASN A 69 4.70 -6.31 8.90
N GLU A 70 5.88 -6.44 9.52
CA GLU A 70 6.77 -7.60 9.38
C GLU A 70 6.10 -8.90 9.82
N ASP A 71 5.38 -8.90 10.95
CA ASP A 71 4.71 -10.10 11.46
C ASP A 71 3.67 -10.62 10.47
N ILE A 72 2.92 -9.69 9.87
CA ILE A 72 1.89 -10.01 8.87
C ILE A 72 2.55 -10.57 7.62
N ILE A 73 3.66 -9.99 7.18
CA ILE A 73 4.42 -10.49 6.02
C ILE A 73 4.93 -11.90 6.30
N ILE A 74 5.61 -12.12 7.44
CA ILE A 74 6.17 -13.43 7.81
C ILE A 74 5.08 -14.49 7.88
N ASN A 75 3.97 -14.20 8.55
CA ASN A 75 2.83 -15.12 8.65
C ASN A 75 2.22 -15.44 7.28
N THR A 76 2.11 -14.43 6.41
CA THR A 76 1.60 -14.62 5.05
C THR A 76 2.52 -15.54 4.24
N LEU A 77 3.83 -15.30 4.28
CA LEU A 77 4.82 -16.08 3.54
C LEU A 77 4.88 -17.53 4.06
N GLY A 78 4.90 -17.70 5.38
CA GLY A 78 4.87 -19.01 6.03
C GLY A 78 3.63 -19.81 5.67
N TYR A 79 2.45 -19.17 5.62
CA TYR A 79 1.22 -19.84 5.21
C TYR A 79 1.33 -20.46 3.80
N PHE A 80 1.83 -19.71 2.82
CA PHE A 80 1.98 -20.24 1.45
C PHE A 80 3.14 -21.22 1.29
N GLN A 81 4.08 -21.23 2.24
CA GLN A 81 5.12 -22.26 2.28
C GLN A 81 4.58 -23.60 2.79
N VAL A 82 3.67 -23.58 3.77
CA VAL A 82 2.98 -24.78 4.28
C VAL A 82 1.88 -25.23 3.31
N TYR A 83 1.16 -24.30 2.70
CA TYR A 83 0.04 -24.57 1.79
C TYR A 83 0.24 -23.95 0.39
N PRO A 84 1.19 -24.45 -0.43
CA PRO A 84 1.50 -23.85 -1.74
C PRO A 84 0.33 -23.81 -2.74
N ARG A 85 -0.68 -24.66 -2.54
CA ARG A 85 -1.86 -24.78 -3.41
C ARG A 85 -3.07 -23.98 -2.92
N ALA A 86 -2.95 -23.31 -1.77
CA ALA A 86 -4.03 -22.50 -1.24
C ALA A 86 -4.30 -21.31 -2.18
N SER A 87 -5.57 -20.95 -2.31
CA SER A 87 -5.94 -19.72 -3.02
C SER A 87 -5.77 -18.52 -2.09
N ILE A 88 -5.53 -17.33 -2.65
CA ILE A 88 -5.50 -16.08 -1.87
C ILE A 88 -6.81 -15.89 -1.09
N ARG A 89 -7.96 -16.28 -1.65
CA ARG A 89 -9.26 -16.22 -0.96
C ARG A 89 -9.40 -17.20 0.23
N ALA A 90 -8.67 -18.30 0.22
CA ALA A 90 -8.62 -19.19 1.40
C ALA A 90 -7.75 -18.53 2.48
N ALA A 91 -6.57 -18.07 2.09
CA ALA A 91 -5.65 -17.35 2.97
C ALA A 91 -6.27 -16.10 3.62
N THR A 92 -7.17 -15.38 2.93
CA THR A 92 -7.88 -14.23 3.54
C THR A 92 -8.74 -14.64 4.72
N ASN A 93 -9.41 -15.79 4.62
CA ASN A 93 -10.28 -16.28 5.68
C ASN A 93 -9.44 -16.83 6.84
N ASP A 94 -8.36 -17.54 6.52
CA ASP A 94 -7.49 -18.18 7.53
C ASP A 94 -6.64 -17.16 8.30
N LEU A 95 -6.14 -16.11 7.62
CA LEU A 95 -5.25 -15.10 8.22
C LEU A 95 -5.99 -13.85 8.69
N GLY A 96 -7.27 -13.67 8.34
CA GLY A 96 -8.05 -12.48 8.66
C GLY A 96 -7.57 -11.20 7.96
N ILE A 97 -6.77 -11.33 6.91
CA ILE A 97 -6.22 -10.20 6.15
C ILE A 97 -7.05 -9.99 4.88
N SER A 98 -7.28 -8.73 4.50
CA SER A 98 -8.01 -8.42 3.28
C SER A 98 -7.32 -8.99 2.03
N TYR A 99 -8.11 -9.35 1.01
CA TYR A 99 -7.61 -9.92 -0.24
C TYR A 99 -6.58 -9.01 -0.92
N SER A 100 -6.86 -7.71 -0.99
CA SER A 100 -5.99 -6.73 -1.65
C SER A 100 -4.67 -6.55 -0.90
N SER A 101 -4.68 -6.59 0.43
CA SER A 101 -3.47 -6.55 1.26
C SER A 101 -2.60 -7.79 1.04
N LEU A 102 -3.19 -8.99 1.09
CA LEU A 102 -2.48 -10.24 0.81
C LEU A 102 -1.88 -10.24 -0.60
N GLN A 103 -2.67 -9.86 -1.61
CA GLN A 103 -2.20 -9.77 -2.99
C GLN A 103 -0.99 -8.83 -3.11
N ARG A 104 -1.03 -7.65 -2.47
CA ARG A 104 0.11 -6.70 -2.48
C ARG A 104 1.34 -7.27 -1.79
N ILE A 105 1.18 -7.93 -0.63
CA ILE A 105 2.29 -8.58 0.09
C ILE A 105 2.94 -9.65 -0.79
N LEU A 106 2.13 -10.50 -1.42
CA LEU A 106 2.60 -11.55 -2.32
C LEU A 106 3.34 -10.98 -3.55
N CYS A 107 2.75 -9.98 -4.22
CA CYS A 107 3.39 -9.31 -5.35
C CYS A 107 4.74 -8.67 -4.96
N LYS A 108 4.82 -8.01 -3.81
CA LYS A 108 6.06 -7.38 -3.31
C LYS A 108 7.16 -8.41 -3.04
N ASN A 109 6.78 -9.60 -2.57
CA ASN A 109 7.68 -10.72 -2.29
C ASN A 109 7.85 -11.69 -3.47
N LYS A 110 7.39 -11.33 -4.67
CA LYS A 110 7.49 -12.15 -5.90
C LYS A 110 6.90 -13.56 -5.78
N LEU A 111 5.87 -13.71 -4.94
CA LEU A 111 5.12 -14.95 -4.79
C LEU A 111 3.82 -14.90 -5.59
N HIS A 112 3.59 -15.95 -6.36
CA HIS A 112 2.39 -16.11 -7.16
C HIS A 112 1.71 -17.45 -6.83
N PRO A 113 0.91 -17.52 -5.75
CA PRO A 113 0.16 -18.72 -5.42
C PRO A 113 -0.86 -19.01 -6.52
N TYR A 114 -0.72 -20.14 -7.21
CA TYR A 114 -1.66 -20.59 -8.22
C TYR A 114 -2.48 -21.76 -7.67
N LYS A 115 -3.80 -21.66 -7.83
CA LYS A 115 -4.67 -22.82 -7.65
C LYS A 115 -4.50 -23.73 -8.86
N PHE A 116 -3.88 -24.90 -8.68
CA PHE A 116 -3.85 -25.92 -9.72
C PHE A 116 -5.28 -26.41 -10.01
N ILE A 117 -5.75 -26.17 -11.23
CA ILE A 117 -7.01 -26.72 -11.73
C ILE A 117 -6.65 -27.85 -12.69
N ARG A 118 -7.04 -29.09 -12.37
CA ARG A 118 -6.98 -30.19 -13.34
C ARG A 118 -8.12 -30.00 -14.33
N LEU A 119 -7.80 -29.56 -15.56
CA LEU A 119 -8.78 -29.35 -16.63
C LEU A 119 -9.24 -30.67 -17.27
N GLN A 120 -8.37 -31.68 -17.33
CA GLN A 120 -8.70 -33.04 -17.78
C GLN A 120 -8.08 -34.06 -16.83
N LYS A 121 -8.83 -35.13 -16.53
CA LYS A 121 -8.30 -36.31 -15.85
C LYS A 121 -7.58 -37.16 -16.89
N LEU A 122 -6.26 -37.28 -16.75
CA LEU A 122 -5.45 -38.20 -17.57
C LEU A 122 -5.70 -39.63 -17.11
N TYR A 123 -6.03 -40.51 -18.04
CA TYR A 123 -6.06 -41.95 -17.83
C TYR A 123 -4.67 -42.55 -18.11
N PRO A 124 -4.34 -43.73 -17.55
CA PRO A 124 -3.02 -44.34 -17.71
C PRO A 124 -2.55 -44.49 -19.17
N GLY A 125 -3.46 -44.74 -20.12
CA GLY A 125 -3.14 -44.85 -21.55
C GLY A 125 -2.88 -43.51 -22.25
N ASP A 126 -3.41 -42.40 -21.73
CA ASP A 126 -3.32 -41.09 -22.38
C ASP A 126 -1.89 -40.56 -22.42
N TYR A 127 -1.05 -40.95 -21.45
CA TYR A 127 0.35 -40.55 -21.40
C TYR A 127 1.12 -41.04 -22.63
N VAL A 128 0.93 -42.30 -23.01
CA VAL A 128 1.59 -42.90 -24.17
C VAL A 128 1.11 -42.23 -25.45
N CYS A 129 -0.21 -42.08 -25.63
CA CYS A 129 -0.77 -41.42 -26.80
C CYS A 129 -0.28 -39.96 -26.94
N ARG A 130 -0.14 -39.24 -25.83
CA ARG A 130 0.37 -37.85 -25.82
C ARG A 130 1.84 -37.76 -26.16
N ILE A 131 2.67 -38.68 -25.64
CA ILE A 131 4.10 -38.74 -25.97
C ILE A 131 4.27 -39.03 -27.46
N ASN A 132 3.62 -40.07 -27.98
CA ASN A 132 3.69 -40.43 -29.40
C ASN A 132 3.25 -39.28 -30.30
N PHE A 133 2.14 -38.60 -29.96
CA PHE A 133 1.68 -37.43 -30.70
C PHE A 133 2.73 -36.30 -30.70
N CYS A 134 3.36 -36.01 -29.55
CA CYS A 134 4.39 -34.98 -29.47
C CYS A 134 5.65 -35.36 -30.28
N GLU A 135 6.06 -36.63 -30.26
CA GLU A 135 7.18 -37.14 -31.05
C GLU A 135 6.89 -37.06 -32.55
N GLU A 136 5.72 -37.53 -32.99
CA GLU A 136 5.26 -37.42 -34.38
C GLU A 136 5.19 -35.95 -34.84
N LEU A 137 4.69 -35.06 -33.98
CA LEU A 137 4.62 -33.64 -34.29
C LEU A 137 6.02 -33.03 -34.44
N LEU A 138 6.97 -33.40 -33.56
CA LEU A 138 8.36 -32.93 -33.66
C LEU A 138 9.02 -33.39 -34.96
N VAL A 139 8.91 -34.67 -35.31
CA VAL A 139 9.44 -35.22 -36.58
C VAL A 139 8.82 -34.49 -37.77
N ASN A 140 7.49 -34.38 -37.78
CA ASN A 140 6.77 -33.71 -38.87
C ASN A 140 7.14 -32.23 -39.00
N THR A 141 7.42 -31.51 -37.91
CA THR A 141 7.87 -30.10 -37.98
C THR A 141 9.30 -29.94 -38.46
N GLN A 142 10.15 -30.95 -38.30
CA GLN A 142 11.52 -30.96 -38.79
C GLN A 142 11.58 -31.31 -40.29
N GLU A 143 10.75 -32.26 -40.74
CA GLU A 143 10.69 -32.70 -42.14
C GLU A 143 9.81 -31.79 -43.02
N ASN A 144 8.71 -31.26 -42.49
CA ASN A 144 7.79 -30.37 -43.20
C ASN A 144 7.83 -28.94 -42.63
N ARG A 145 8.64 -28.06 -43.27
CA ARG A 145 8.80 -26.64 -42.88
C ARG A 145 7.53 -25.78 -42.99
N ASN A 146 6.44 -26.33 -43.56
CA ASN A 146 5.19 -25.62 -43.84
C ASN A 146 4.15 -25.66 -42.71
N LEU A 147 4.39 -26.38 -41.60
CA LEU A 147 3.50 -26.39 -40.42
C LEU A 147 3.48 -25.04 -39.66
N LYS A 148 4.38 -24.11 -40.00
CA LYS A 148 4.42 -22.73 -39.50
C LYS A 148 3.64 -21.77 -40.41
N LYS A 149 2.37 -22.04 -40.70
CA LYS A 149 1.49 -21.03 -41.32
C LYS A 149 0.13 -20.99 -40.64
N LYS A 150 -0.04 -19.97 -39.80
CA LYS A 150 -1.25 -19.17 -39.67
C LYS A 150 -0.81 -17.72 -39.54
#